data_AF-A0A933FXA3-F1
#
_entry.id   AF-A0A933FXA3-F1
#
_cell.length_a   1.000
_cell.length_b   1.000
_cell.length_c   1.000
_cell.angle_alpha   90.00
_cell.angle_beta   90.00
_cell.angle_gamma   90.00
#
_symmetry.space_group_name_H-M   'P 1'
#
loop_
_entity.id
_entity.type
_entity.pdbx_description
1 polymer ?
#
loop_
_entity_poly.entity_id
_entity_poly.type
_entity_poly.pdbx_seq_one_letter_code
_entity_poly.pdbx_strand_id
1 'polypeptide(L)'
;MRSSSILVFMAITLQSDQKIRDALSSIIEGKIVKRIKHELRHEGKDLTAMFIEELERHGYRATTVDQVNVQPGERVPAFYIDNGNAYFGWVFWEQFTSWKIRKLWGSVIKNKRGDWDMQIPATRNTIIYANELLKLEMDIDHPPEF
;
A
#
# COMPACT_ATOMS: atom_id res chain seq x y z
N MET A 1 -7.98 -3.50 47.94
CA MET A 1 -6.94 -3.92 46.97
C MET A 1 -7.60 -4.52 45.73
N ARG A 2 -7.92 -3.69 44.71
CA ARG A 2 -8.34 -4.13 43.36
C ARG A 2 -7.87 -3.05 42.38
N SER A 3 -6.59 -3.05 42.03
CA SER A 3 -6.05 -2.06 41.08
C SER A 3 -4.88 -2.58 40.23
N SER A 4 -4.24 -3.69 40.58
CA SER A 4 -3.06 -4.19 39.87
C SER A 4 -3.37 -4.96 38.59
N SER A 5 -4.49 -5.69 38.51
CA SER A 5 -4.79 -6.53 37.33
C SER A 5 -5.12 -5.69 36.09
N ILE A 6 -5.94 -4.65 36.20
CA ILE A 6 -6.36 -3.83 35.06
C ILE A 6 -5.17 -3.12 34.41
N LEU A 7 -4.25 -2.58 35.21
CA LEU A 7 -3.06 -1.89 34.72
C LEU A 7 -2.09 -2.84 34.00
N VAL A 8 -1.94 -4.07 34.48
CA VAL A 8 -1.09 -5.09 33.83
C VAL A 8 -1.70 -5.56 32.51
N PHE A 9 -3.01 -5.83 32.46
CA PHE A 9 -3.68 -6.19 31.21
C PHE A 9 -3.60 -5.05 30.18
N MET A 10 -3.83 -3.80 30.58
CA MET A 10 -3.67 -2.64 29.69
C MET A 10 -2.24 -2.50 29.17
N ALA A 11 -1.22 -2.62 30.04
CA ALA A 11 0.17 -2.52 29.64
C ALA A 11 0.59 -3.65 28.66
N ILE A 12 0.11 -4.88 28.87
CA ILE A 12 0.35 -6.01 27.97
C ILE A 12 -0.28 -5.75 26.60
N THR A 13 -1.55 -5.29 26.56
CA THR A 13 -2.23 -4.98 25.29
C THR A 13 -1.59 -3.83 24.54
N LEU A 14 -1.07 -2.81 25.24
CA LEU A 14 -0.37 -1.69 24.63
C LEU A 14 0.98 -2.13 24.05
N GLN A 15 1.70 -3.00 24.77
CA GLN A 15 2.98 -3.52 24.29
C GLN A 15 2.82 -4.45 23.08
N SER A 16 1.73 -5.23 23.01
CA SER A 16 1.41 -6.03 21.84
C SER A 16 0.99 -5.17 20.65
N ASP A 17 0.17 -4.14 20.86
CA ASP A 17 -0.27 -3.26 19.79
C ASP A 17 0.91 -2.45 19.21
N GLN A 18 1.87 -2.02 20.04
CA GLN A 18 3.07 -1.34 19.56
C GLN A 18 3.90 -2.25 18.64
N LYS A 19 4.13 -3.51 19.03
CA LYS A 19 4.85 -4.48 18.17
C LYS A 19 4.15 -4.70 16.83
N ILE A 20 2.82 -4.75 16.83
CA ILE A 20 2.04 -4.86 15.59
C ILE A 20 2.25 -3.61 14.74
N ARG A 21 2.15 -2.41 15.32
CA ARG A 21 2.39 -1.15 14.59
C ARG A 21 3.79 -1.08 13.99
N ASP A 22 4.81 -1.51 14.73
CA ASP A 22 6.20 -1.56 14.24
C ASP A 22 6.32 -2.52 13.02
N ALA A 23 5.62 -3.65 13.05
CA ALA A 23 5.58 -4.59 11.93
C ALA A 23 4.84 -4.00 10.72
N LEU A 24 3.71 -3.33 10.92
CA LEU A 24 2.96 -2.64 9.88
C LEU A 24 3.77 -1.50 9.25
N SER A 25 4.47 -0.71 10.07
CA SER A 25 5.41 0.32 9.60
C SER A 25 6.52 -0.30 8.73
N SER A 26 7.10 -1.42 9.17
CA SER A 26 8.12 -2.14 8.40
C SER A 26 7.61 -2.61 7.03
N ILE A 27 6.33 -3.02 6.94
CA ILE A 27 5.66 -3.34 5.67
C ILE A 27 5.51 -2.08 4.80
N ILE A 28 5.08 -0.95 5.38
CA ILE A 28 4.85 0.30 4.63
C ILE A 28 6.16 0.86 4.06
N GLU A 29 7.22 0.84 4.86
CA GLU A 29 8.53 1.37 4.49
C GLU A 29 9.30 0.45 3.53
N GLY A 30 9.04 -0.85 3.57
CA GLY A 30 9.74 -1.82 2.72
C GLY A 30 11.20 -2.07 3.08
N LYS A 31 11.64 -1.70 4.30
CA LYS A 31 13.04 -1.84 4.76
C LYS A 31 13.41 -3.28 5.13
N ILE A 32 12.51 -3.98 5.84
CA ILE A 32 12.75 -5.33 6.37
C ILE A 32 11.92 -6.37 5.61
N VAL A 33 10.73 -5.98 5.17
CA VAL A 33 9.77 -6.85 4.49
C VAL A 33 9.56 -6.33 3.08
N LYS A 34 9.53 -7.24 2.09
CA LYS A 34 9.20 -6.85 0.71
C LYS A 34 7.78 -6.27 0.66
N ARG A 35 7.63 -5.13 -0.01
CA ARG A 35 6.32 -4.53 -0.29
C ARG A 35 5.68 -5.31 -1.43
N ILE A 36 4.75 -6.19 -1.10
CA ILE A 36 4.01 -7.04 -2.05
C ILE A 36 2.54 -7.09 -1.61
N LYS A 37 1.95 -8.29 -1.48
CA LYS A 37 0.66 -8.52 -0.85
C LYS A 37 0.88 -9.01 0.59
N HIS A 38 0.14 -8.43 1.53
CA HIS A 38 0.15 -8.81 2.94
C HIS A 38 -1.27 -9.01 3.44
N GLU A 39 -1.54 -10.11 4.13
CA GLU A 39 -2.80 -10.31 4.83
C GLU A 39 -2.82 -9.45 6.11
N LEU A 40 -3.88 -8.66 6.29
CA LEU A 40 -4.08 -7.76 7.44
C LEU A 40 -4.83 -8.48 8.56
N ARG A 41 -4.38 -9.69 8.90
CA ARG A 41 -4.94 -10.48 10.00
C ARG A 41 -3.83 -11.05 10.86
N HIS A 42 -4.03 -10.98 12.17
CA HIS A 42 -3.11 -11.56 13.13
C HIS A 42 -3.90 -12.13 14.31
N GLU A 43 -3.73 -13.42 14.60
CA GLU A 43 -4.42 -14.11 15.71
C GLU A 43 -5.95 -13.93 15.67
N GLY A 44 -6.53 -13.91 14.46
CA GLY A 44 -7.97 -13.71 14.25
C GLY A 44 -8.45 -12.25 14.36
N LYS A 45 -7.57 -11.30 14.70
CA LYS A 45 -7.86 -9.85 14.72
C LYS A 45 -7.66 -9.27 13.32
N ASP A 46 -8.65 -8.49 12.86
CA ASP A 46 -8.52 -7.65 11.67
C ASP A 46 -7.67 -6.42 11.99
N LEU A 47 -6.61 -6.22 11.22
CA LEU A 47 -5.66 -5.13 11.38
C LEU A 47 -5.88 -3.99 10.37
N THR A 48 -6.92 -4.06 9.55
CA THR A 48 -7.16 -3.10 8.45
C THR A 48 -7.18 -1.65 8.91
N ALA A 49 -7.94 -1.34 9.96
CA ALA A 49 -8.02 0.03 10.50
C ALA A 49 -6.67 0.52 11.02
N MET A 50 -5.94 -0.33 11.76
CA MET A 50 -4.61 0.00 12.27
C MET A 50 -3.60 0.24 11.14
N PHE A 51 -3.68 -0.55 10.07
CA PHE A 51 -2.82 -0.36 8.90
C PHE A 51 -3.11 0.95 8.18
N ILE A 52 -4.37 1.35 8.06
CA ILE A 52 -4.77 2.65 7.49
C ILE A 52 -4.21 3.81 8.33
N GLU A 53 -4.35 3.73 9.67
CA GLU A 53 -3.76 4.74 10.57
C GLU A 53 -2.24 4.84 10.39
N GLU A 54 -1.55 3.70 10.26
CA GLU A 54 -0.10 3.70 10.03
C GLU A 54 0.25 4.25 8.64
N LEU A 55 -0.51 3.94 7.59
CA LEU A 55 -0.33 4.54 6.27
C LEU A 55 -0.41 6.07 6.35
N GLU A 56 -1.40 6.60 7.06
CA GLU A 56 -1.57 8.04 7.25
C GLU A 56 -0.40 8.67 8.01
N ARG A 57 0.13 7.99 9.04
CA ARG A 57 1.34 8.43 9.76
C ARG A 57 2.56 8.48 8.87
N HIS A 58 2.67 7.59 7.89
CA HIS A 58 3.77 7.56 6.90
C HIS A 58 3.50 8.45 5.68
N GLY A 59 2.49 9.33 5.74
CA GLY A 59 2.21 10.31 4.69
C GLY A 59 1.42 9.78 3.50
N TYR A 60 0.94 8.53 3.54
CA TYR A 60 -0.01 8.05 2.56
C TYR A 60 -1.39 8.67 2.82
N ARG A 61 -2.12 8.97 1.75
CA ARG A 61 -3.44 9.60 1.83
C ARG A 61 -4.44 8.82 0.98
N ALA A 62 -5.65 8.65 1.51
CA ALA A 62 -6.76 8.09 0.77
C ALA A 62 -7.07 8.97 -0.45
N THR A 63 -7.09 8.37 -1.64
CA THR A 63 -7.30 9.05 -2.92
C THR A 63 -7.77 8.04 -3.96
N THR A 64 -7.97 8.49 -5.20
CA THR A 64 -8.22 7.64 -6.36
C THR A 64 -7.07 7.73 -7.35
N VAL A 65 -6.97 6.74 -8.25
CA VAL A 65 -5.93 6.72 -9.30
C VAL A 65 -5.97 7.99 -10.15
N ASP A 66 -7.15 8.51 -10.49
CA ASP A 66 -7.31 9.75 -11.26
C ASP A 66 -6.72 10.96 -10.53
N GLN A 67 -6.90 11.05 -9.22
CA GLN A 67 -6.51 12.20 -8.42
C GLN A 67 -5.02 12.29 -8.08
N VAL A 68 -4.27 11.18 -8.17
CA VAL A 68 -2.83 11.17 -7.84
C VAL A 68 -2.02 12.01 -8.81
N ASN A 69 -1.26 13.01 -8.35
CA ASN A 69 -0.44 13.82 -9.26
C ASN A 69 0.84 13.07 -9.71
N VAL A 70 0.74 12.37 -10.84
CA VAL A 70 1.87 11.66 -11.48
C VAL A 70 1.91 11.97 -12.97
N GLN A 71 3.10 12.25 -13.49
CA GLN A 71 3.36 12.53 -14.90
C GLN A 71 3.87 11.27 -15.63
N PRO A 72 3.82 11.22 -16.97
CA PRO A 72 4.52 10.21 -17.74
C PRO A 72 6.01 10.16 -17.39
N GLY A 73 6.57 8.96 -17.25
CA GLY A 73 7.94 8.75 -16.77
C GLY A 73 8.10 8.83 -15.24
N GLU A 74 6.99 8.94 -14.49
CA GLU A 74 7.00 8.93 -13.03
C GLU A 74 6.12 7.80 -12.50
N ARG A 75 6.38 7.42 -11.25
CA ARG A 75 5.53 6.52 -10.48
C ARG A 75 5.41 6.94 -9.02
N VAL A 76 4.23 6.75 -8.45
CA VAL A 76 3.92 7.08 -7.06
C VAL A 76 3.57 5.79 -6.31
N PRO A 77 4.21 5.50 -5.16
CA PRO A 77 3.90 4.30 -4.40
C PRO A 77 2.51 4.41 -3.79
N ALA A 78 1.74 3.32 -3.86
CA ALA A 78 0.42 3.26 -3.28
C ALA A 78 0.01 1.86 -2.84
N PHE A 79 -0.84 1.81 -1.82
CA PHE A 79 -1.48 0.59 -1.34
C PHE A 79 -2.94 0.56 -1.74
N TYR A 80 -3.38 -0.58 -2.28
CA TYR A 80 -4.78 -0.92 -2.41
C TYR A 80 -5.16 -1.90 -1.30
N ILE A 81 -6.25 -1.65 -0.59
CA ILE A 81 -6.73 -2.53 0.49
C ILE A 81 -8.04 -3.16 0.05
N ASP A 82 -8.08 -4.49 0.05
CA ASP A 82 -9.27 -5.24 -0.34
C ASP A 82 -9.38 -6.55 0.45
N ASN A 83 -10.58 -6.83 0.96
CA ASN A 83 -10.90 -8.09 1.64
C ASN A 83 -9.85 -8.52 2.69
N GLY A 84 -9.40 -7.58 3.53
CA GLY A 84 -8.40 -7.84 4.57
C GLY A 84 -6.97 -8.07 4.04
N ASN A 85 -6.66 -7.64 2.82
CA ASN A 85 -5.32 -7.71 2.24
C ASN A 85 -4.85 -6.30 1.84
N ALA A 86 -3.59 -6.00 2.10
CA ALA A 86 -2.90 -4.83 1.57
C ALA A 86 -2.03 -5.23 0.37
N TYR A 87 -2.28 -4.62 -0.78
CA TYR A 87 -1.53 -4.81 -2.00
C TYR A 87 -0.68 -3.58 -2.27
N PHE A 88 0.63 -3.77 -2.35
CA PHE A 88 1.54 -2.71 -2.78
C PHE A 88 1.60 -2.64 -4.31
N GLY A 89 1.63 -1.42 -4.81
CA GLY A 89 1.74 -1.13 -6.23
C GLY A 89 2.19 0.30 -6.50
N TRP A 90 2.13 0.67 -7.76
CA TRP A 90 2.52 1.98 -8.24
C TRP A 90 1.38 2.59 -9.02
N VAL A 91 1.16 3.90 -8.84
CA VAL A 91 0.37 4.71 -9.76
C VAL A 91 1.31 5.32 -10.78
N PHE A 92 1.05 5.10 -12.07
CA PHE A 92 1.91 5.55 -13.17
C PHE A 92 1.12 5.66 -14.47
N TRP A 93 1.78 6.23 -15.49
CA TRP A 93 1.30 6.20 -16.87
C TRP A 93 1.96 5.05 -17.62
N GLU A 94 1.15 4.18 -18.21
CA GLU A 94 1.58 3.07 -19.05
C GLU A 94 1.33 3.41 -20.52
N GLN A 95 2.31 3.17 -21.37
CA GLN A 95 2.12 3.22 -22.81
C GLN A 95 1.45 1.92 -23.29
N PHE A 96 0.23 2.05 -23.79
CA PHE A 96 -0.54 0.91 -24.29
C PHE A 96 -0.31 0.68 -25.79
N THR A 97 -0.15 1.76 -26.55
CA THR A 97 0.27 1.76 -27.96
C THR A 97 1.16 2.99 -28.21
N SER A 98 1.79 3.08 -29.39
CA SER A 98 2.67 4.21 -29.75
C SER A 98 1.99 5.59 -29.69
N TRP A 99 0.65 5.64 -29.73
CA TRP A 99 -0.14 6.88 -29.66
C TRP A 99 -1.08 6.95 -28.44
N LYS A 100 -1.06 5.97 -27.53
CA LYS A 100 -2.00 5.91 -26.41
C LYS A 100 -1.29 5.55 -25.11
N ILE A 101 -1.32 6.49 -24.17
CA ILE A 101 -0.96 6.26 -22.78
C ILE A 101 -2.22 6.20 -21.91
N ARG A 102 -2.15 5.49 -20.79
CA ARG A 102 -3.21 5.44 -19.79
C ARG A 102 -2.63 5.49 -18.39
N LYS A 103 -3.34 6.15 -17.49
CA LYS A 103 -3.01 6.16 -16.06
C LYS A 103 -3.67 5.01 -15.34
N LEU A 104 -2.90 4.30 -14.53
CA LEU A 104 -3.40 3.19 -13.72
C LEU A 104 -2.59 3.03 -12.43
N TRP A 105 -3.17 2.31 -11.48
CA TRP A 105 -2.41 1.64 -10.43
C TRP A 105 -2.19 0.17 -10.81
N GLY A 106 -0.96 -0.32 -10.66
CA GLY A 106 -0.60 -1.72 -10.89
C GLY A 106 0.13 -2.31 -9.68
N SER A 107 -0.29 -3.49 -9.24
CA SER A 107 0.37 -4.21 -8.14
C SER A 107 1.78 -4.61 -8.53
N VAL A 108 2.74 -4.64 -7.61
CA VAL A 108 4.10 -5.15 -7.94
C VAL A 108 4.13 -6.66 -8.22
N ILE A 109 3.08 -7.39 -7.86
CA ILE A 109 2.94 -8.82 -8.18
C ILE A 109 2.52 -8.97 -9.63
N LYS A 110 3.17 -9.90 -10.34
CA LYS A 110 2.80 -10.31 -11.69
C LYS A 110 2.08 -11.66 -11.68
N ASN A 111 1.15 -11.84 -12.62
CA ASN A 111 0.52 -13.13 -12.88
C ASN A 111 1.45 -14.03 -13.73
N LYS A 112 1.01 -15.28 -14.01
CA LYS A 112 1.79 -16.26 -14.79
C LYS A 112 2.14 -15.82 -16.23
N ARG A 113 1.47 -14.80 -16.76
CA ARG A 113 1.72 -14.23 -18.10
C ARG A 113 2.64 -13.02 -18.08
N GLY A 114 3.06 -12.55 -16.89
CA GLY A 114 3.86 -11.34 -16.73
C GLY A 114 3.05 -10.04 -16.66
N ASP A 115 1.71 -10.10 -16.69
CA ASP A 115 0.87 -8.91 -16.45
C ASP A 115 0.77 -8.62 -14.95
N TRP A 116 0.36 -7.41 -14.58
CA TRP A 116 0.03 -7.08 -13.19
C TRP A 116 -1.06 -8.03 -12.66
N ASP A 117 -0.86 -8.62 -11.50
CA ASP A 117 -1.86 -9.48 -10.84
C ASP A 117 -3.13 -8.69 -10.54
N MET A 118 -2.97 -7.41 -10.15
CA MET A 118 -4.06 -6.46 -10.01
C MET A 118 -3.74 -5.14 -10.70
N GLN A 119 -4.75 -4.56 -11.33
CA GLN A 119 -4.70 -3.23 -11.93
C GLN A 119 -5.99 -2.46 -11.68
N ILE A 120 -5.88 -1.16 -11.43
CA ILE A 120 -6.99 -0.24 -11.22
C ILE A 120 -6.82 0.93 -12.19
N PRO A 121 -7.68 1.06 -13.23
CA PRO A 121 -7.60 2.19 -14.15
C PRO A 121 -8.08 3.48 -13.49
N ALA A 122 -7.59 4.63 -13.97
CA ALA A 122 -8.02 5.95 -13.49
C ALA A 122 -9.54 6.21 -13.59
N THR A 123 -10.24 5.52 -14.49
CA THR A 123 -11.69 5.65 -14.65
C THR A 123 -12.52 5.02 -13.53
N ARG A 124 -11.89 4.32 -12.56
CA ARG A 124 -12.58 3.75 -11.40
C ARG A 124 -12.35 4.60 -10.16
N ASN A 125 -13.42 4.82 -9.39
CA ASN A 125 -13.40 5.51 -8.10
C ASN A 125 -12.94 4.60 -6.94
N THR A 126 -11.99 3.70 -7.20
CA THR A 126 -11.46 2.80 -6.17
C THR A 126 -10.48 3.55 -5.28
N ILE A 127 -10.67 3.45 -3.96
CA ILE A 127 -9.79 4.08 -2.98
C ILE A 127 -8.46 3.33 -2.94
N ILE A 128 -7.38 4.11 -3.07
CA ILE A 128 -6.01 3.70 -2.80
C ILE A 128 -5.40 4.67 -1.79
N TYR A 129 -4.31 4.25 -1.14
CA TYR A 129 -3.52 5.08 -0.24
C TYR A 129 -2.21 5.38 -0.92
N ALA A 130 -2.03 6.60 -1.43
CA ALA A 130 -0.84 6.99 -2.20
C ALA A 130 0.01 7.99 -1.43
N ASN A 131 1.34 7.96 -1.66
CA ASN A 131 2.26 8.95 -1.11
C ASN A 131 3.04 9.65 -2.23
N GLU A 132 2.55 10.81 -2.66
CA GLU A 132 3.13 11.60 -3.76
C GLU A 132 4.50 12.20 -3.42
N LEU A 133 4.86 12.31 -2.13
CA LEU A 133 6.18 12.79 -1.71
C LEU A 133 7.28 11.76 -1.96
N LEU A 134 6.91 10.49 -2.16
CA LEU A 134 7.81 9.38 -2.45
C LEU A 134 7.81 8.99 -3.93
N LYS A 135 7.43 9.93 -4.80
CA LYS A 135 7.45 9.77 -6.24
C LYS A 135 8.87 9.46 -6.73
N LEU A 136 8.97 8.54 -7.69
CA LEU A 136 10.21 8.14 -8.33
C LEU A 136 10.11 8.27 -9.85
N GLU A 137 11.25 8.44 -10.49
CA GLU A 137 11.39 8.31 -11.94
C GLU A 137 11.17 6.85 -12.38
N MET A 138 10.70 6.68 -13.61
CA MET A 138 10.39 5.39 -14.21
C MET A 138 10.63 5.49 -15.72
N ASP A 139 11.29 4.49 -16.30
CA ASP A 139 11.33 4.35 -17.75
C ASP A 139 9.93 3.89 -18.23
N ILE A 140 9.30 4.70 -19.08
CA ILE A 140 7.96 4.41 -19.62
C ILE A 140 8.00 3.37 -20.74
N ASP A 141 9.14 3.26 -21.44
CA ASP A 141 9.38 2.34 -22.54
C ASP A 141 9.81 0.96 -22.01
N HIS A 142 10.53 0.95 -20.88
CA HIS A 142 10.95 -0.25 -20.15
C HIS A 142 10.59 -0.16 -18.67
N PRO A 143 9.30 -0.29 -18.29
CA PRO A 143 8.89 -0.24 -16.89
C PRO A 143 9.71 -1.26 -16.07
N PRO A 144 10.25 -0.89 -14.89
CA PRO A 144 11.23 -1.71 -14.21
C PRO A 144 10.68 -3.11 -13.89
N GLU A 145 11.49 -4.14 -14.15
CA GLU A 145 11.24 -5.49 -13.68
C GLU A 145 11.47 -5.51 -12.16
N PHE A 146 10.41 -5.71 -11.36
CA PHE A 146 10.47 -5.79 -9.89
C PHE A 146 10.53 -7.23 -9.39
#